data_AF-A0A9D8DMU3-F1
#
_entry.id   AF-A0A9D8DMU3-F1
#
_cell.length_a   1.000
_cell.length_b   1.000
_cell.length_c   1.000
_cell.angle_alpha   90.00
_cell.angle_beta   90.00
_cell.angle_gamma   90.00
#
_symmetry.space_group_name_H-M   'P 1'
#
loop_
_entity.id
_entity.type
_entity.pdbx_description
1 polymer ?
#
loop_
_entity_poly.entity_id
_entity_poly.type
_entity_poly.pdbx_seq_one_letter_code
_entity_poly.pdbx_strand_id
1 'polypeptide(L)'
;MTSPRDRVVPASRREQIFLSGPRLRRRELRTLARVFGELLRGFRALHFVGPCVTVFGSARIAPGEPAYELTRATAAALAREGFGVMTGGGPGIMEAANRGAREAGGVSIGCNIELEHEQEPNPYLDVSVDFDYFFVRKVMLVKYSYAFVVMPGGFGTADELFEALTLIQTGKIHDFPVVLMGTEFWEPLLGQLRRMLSDGLIGEEELAQLLVTDEVDAVVAHVRAHAVDRFRIGERLRPIRAIGERAA
;
A
#
# COMPACT_ATOMS: atom_id res chain seq x y z
N MET A 1 -27.62 31.79 22.44
CA MET A 1 -26.27 31.75 21.86
C MET A 1 -25.81 30.31 21.82
N THR A 2 -25.67 29.79 20.58
CA THR A 2 -25.03 28.54 20.11
C THR A 2 -25.32 27.22 20.85
N SER A 3 -26.21 26.44 20.20
CA SER A 3 -26.51 25.02 20.37
C SER A 3 -25.26 24.12 20.45
N PRO A 4 -25.28 22.99 21.20
CA PRO A 4 -24.15 22.03 21.27
C PRO A 4 -23.91 21.22 19.99
N ARG A 5 -24.64 21.51 18.91
CA ARG A 5 -24.50 20.86 17.61
C ARG A 5 -23.55 21.67 16.73
N ASP A 6 -22.25 21.53 16.96
CA ASP A 6 -21.18 21.72 15.95
C ASP A 6 -19.81 21.46 16.58
N ARG A 7 -19.65 20.31 17.26
CA ARG A 7 -18.31 19.79 17.52
C ARG A 7 -17.86 19.04 16.27
N VAL A 8 -16.92 19.63 15.55
CA VAL A 8 -16.09 18.95 14.55
C VAL A 8 -15.59 17.65 15.19
N VAL A 9 -15.96 16.51 14.60
CA VAL A 9 -15.64 15.18 15.13
C VAL A 9 -14.23 14.81 14.63
N PRO A 10 -13.24 14.55 15.52
CA PRO A 10 -11.90 14.11 15.09
C PRO A 10 -11.99 12.74 14.39
N ALA A 11 -11.25 12.51 13.29
CA ALA A 11 -11.59 11.40 12.40
C ALA A 11 -11.06 10.02 12.81
N SER A 12 -10.15 9.90 13.79
CA SER A 12 -9.91 8.62 14.49
C SER A 12 -11.20 8.03 15.08
N ARG A 13 -12.18 8.90 15.37
CA ARG A 13 -13.49 8.51 15.88
C ARG A 13 -14.42 7.94 14.81
N ARG A 14 -14.21 8.20 13.51
CA ARG A 14 -15.15 7.78 12.44
C ARG A 14 -15.14 6.27 12.25
N GLU A 15 -13.95 5.68 12.16
CA GLU A 15 -13.83 4.23 12.06
C GLU A 15 -14.17 3.56 13.39
N GLN A 16 -13.76 4.11 14.53
CA GLN A 16 -14.21 3.63 15.85
C GLN A 16 -15.75 3.59 15.96
N ILE A 17 -16.43 4.64 15.46
CA ILE A 17 -17.90 4.71 15.40
C ILE A 17 -18.48 3.68 14.42
N PHE A 18 -17.77 3.31 13.36
CA PHE A 18 -18.18 2.25 12.44
C PHE A 18 -18.03 0.86 13.09
N LEU A 19 -16.95 0.64 13.81
CA LEU A 19 -16.64 -0.61 14.50
C LEU A 19 -17.36 -0.78 15.85
N SER A 20 -18.18 0.18 16.28
CA SER A 20 -18.88 0.16 17.57
C SER A 20 -20.08 -0.80 17.64
N GLY A 21 -20.16 -1.79 16.74
CA GLY A 21 -21.27 -2.74 16.64
C GLY A 21 -22.54 -2.17 15.98
N PRO A 22 -23.69 -2.85 16.13
CA PRO A 22 -24.93 -2.49 15.42
C PRO A 22 -25.47 -1.11 15.80
N ARG A 23 -25.84 -0.30 14.80
CA ARG A 23 -26.45 1.03 15.02
C ARG A 23 -27.76 1.17 14.25
N LEU A 24 -28.47 2.27 14.52
CA LEU A 24 -29.69 2.63 13.80
C LEU A 24 -29.44 2.64 12.28
N ARG A 25 -30.36 2.05 11.50
CA ARG A 25 -30.26 1.96 10.02
C ARG A 25 -29.93 3.29 9.33
N ARG A 26 -30.46 4.42 9.83
CA ARG A 26 -30.16 5.76 9.30
C ARG A 26 -28.70 6.21 9.53
N ARG A 27 -28.06 5.75 10.61
CA ARG A 27 -26.63 5.99 10.88
C ARG A 27 -25.75 5.10 10.01
N GLU A 28 -26.16 3.85 9.82
CA GLU A 28 -25.49 2.94 8.88
C GLU A 28 -25.53 3.47 7.45
N LEU A 29 -26.71 3.89 6.97
CA LEU A 29 -26.85 4.47 5.63
C LEU A 29 -25.94 5.69 5.41
N ARG A 30 -25.80 6.57 6.41
CA ARG A 30 -24.87 7.70 6.34
C ARG A 30 -23.42 7.26 6.31
N THR A 31 -23.07 6.17 6.99
CA THR A 31 -21.70 5.62 6.96
C THR A 31 -21.42 5.04 5.57
N LEU A 32 -22.36 4.28 5.00
CA LEU A 32 -22.24 3.74 3.64
C LEU A 32 -22.03 4.84 2.59
N ALA A 33 -22.78 5.95 2.67
CA ALA A 33 -22.61 7.08 1.76
C ALA A 33 -21.21 7.71 1.85
N ARG A 34 -20.60 7.74 3.05
CA ARG A 34 -19.22 8.25 3.24
C ARG A 34 -18.18 7.31 2.68
N VAL A 35 -18.28 6.02 3.01
CA VAL A 35 -17.41 4.96 2.48
C VAL A 35 -17.45 4.97 0.95
N PHE A 36 -18.63 5.08 0.35
CA PHE A 36 -18.78 5.22 -1.10
C PHE A 36 -18.07 6.47 -1.64
N GLY A 37 -18.20 7.61 -0.96
CA GLY A 37 -17.49 8.84 -1.32
C GLY A 37 -15.95 8.69 -1.27
N GLU A 38 -15.43 7.99 -0.26
CA GLU A 38 -13.99 7.68 -0.18
C GLU A 38 -13.51 6.73 -1.27
N LEU A 39 -14.27 5.66 -1.54
CA LEU A 39 -13.99 4.76 -2.66
C LEU A 39 -13.95 5.52 -3.99
N LEU A 40 -14.92 6.41 -4.22
CA LEU A 40 -14.97 7.22 -5.44
C LEU A 40 -13.78 8.18 -5.54
N ARG A 41 -13.38 8.83 -4.43
CA ARG A 41 -12.19 9.70 -4.40
C ARG A 41 -10.92 8.90 -4.71
N GLY A 42 -10.72 7.77 -4.04
CA GLY A 42 -9.57 6.89 -4.28
C GLY A 42 -9.50 6.41 -5.72
N PHE A 43 -10.62 5.92 -6.27
CA PHE A 43 -10.66 5.44 -7.64
C PHE A 43 -10.33 6.51 -8.67
N ARG A 44 -10.79 7.74 -8.46
CA ARG A 44 -10.52 8.86 -9.38
C ARG A 44 -9.08 9.34 -9.29
N ALA A 45 -8.55 9.47 -8.08
CA ALA A 45 -7.20 9.96 -7.86
C ALA A 45 -6.15 8.97 -8.39
N LEU A 46 -6.39 7.66 -8.21
CA LEU A 46 -5.48 6.60 -8.60
C LEU A 46 -5.74 6.03 -10.00
N HIS A 47 -6.71 6.56 -10.76
CA HIS A 47 -7.09 5.96 -12.04
C HIS A 47 -5.95 5.96 -13.07
N PHE A 48 -5.10 6.99 -13.06
CA PHE A 48 -4.06 7.22 -14.09
C PHE A 48 -2.62 7.07 -13.59
N VAL A 49 -2.42 6.58 -12.36
CA VAL A 49 -1.08 6.53 -11.73
C VAL A 49 -0.13 5.50 -12.35
N GLY A 50 -0.63 4.68 -13.27
CA GLY A 50 0.17 3.66 -13.96
C GLY A 50 0.38 2.42 -13.10
N PRO A 51 1.22 1.48 -13.56
CA PRO A 51 1.55 0.29 -12.78
C PRO A 51 2.32 0.68 -11.54
N CYS A 52 1.77 0.39 -10.35
CA CYS A 52 2.43 0.72 -9.10
C CYS A 52 3.03 -0.51 -8.43
N VAL A 53 4.10 -0.29 -7.69
CA VAL A 53 4.58 -1.18 -6.64
C VAL A 53 4.26 -0.52 -5.30
N THR A 54 3.54 -1.22 -4.42
CA THR A 54 3.34 -0.71 -3.06
C THR A 54 4.52 -1.10 -2.19
N VAL A 55 5.07 -0.13 -1.45
CA VAL A 55 6.13 -0.36 -0.48
C VAL A 55 5.57 -0.17 0.94
N PHE A 56 5.79 -1.18 1.78
CA PHE A 56 5.41 -1.18 3.19
C PHE A 56 6.63 -1.29 4.10
N GLY A 57 6.52 -0.73 5.31
CA GLY A 57 7.53 -0.90 6.35
C GLY A 57 7.32 0.04 7.53
N SER A 58 8.28 0.07 8.43
CA SER A 58 8.22 0.87 9.66
C SER A 58 8.13 2.38 9.39
N ALA A 59 7.21 3.06 10.09
CA ALA A 59 7.18 4.52 10.16
C ALA A 59 8.30 5.09 11.07
N ARG A 60 9.03 4.22 11.79
CA ARG A 60 9.96 4.61 12.87
C ARG A 60 11.44 4.52 12.50
N ILE A 61 11.77 3.93 11.34
CA ILE A 61 13.16 3.80 10.87
C ILE A 61 13.57 5.14 10.26
N ALA A 62 14.61 5.76 10.78
CA ALA A 62 15.04 7.10 10.40
C ALA A 62 15.92 7.12 9.13
N PRO A 63 16.02 8.28 8.45
CA PRO A 63 16.99 8.48 7.37
C PRO A 63 18.42 8.15 7.80
N GLY A 64 19.19 7.50 6.92
CA GLY A 64 20.55 7.03 7.20
C GLY A 64 20.65 5.65 7.84
N GLU A 65 19.55 5.07 8.34
CA GLU A 65 19.55 3.67 8.76
C GLU A 65 19.61 2.72 7.54
N PRO A 66 20.23 1.53 7.65
CA PRO A 66 20.41 0.62 6.52
C PRO A 66 19.12 0.27 5.77
N ALA A 67 18.03 -0.01 6.51
CA ALA A 67 16.74 -0.33 5.90
C ALA A 67 16.12 0.87 5.16
N TYR A 68 16.34 2.10 5.65
CA TYR A 68 15.88 3.31 4.97
C TYR A 68 16.59 3.49 3.63
N GLU A 69 17.93 3.42 3.62
CA GLU A 69 18.71 3.61 2.39
C GLU A 69 18.47 2.48 1.39
N LEU A 70 18.33 1.23 1.86
CA LEU A 70 17.94 0.10 1.02
C LEU A 70 16.58 0.34 0.37
N THR A 71 15.57 0.78 1.15
CA THR A 71 14.24 1.10 0.61
C THR A 71 14.31 2.17 -0.47
N ARG A 72 15.06 3.25 -0.21
CA ARG A 72 15.22 4.36 -1.15
C ARG A 72 15.88 3.90 -2.45
N ALA A 73 16.92 3.07 -2.36
CA ALA A 73 17.58 2.49 -3.52
C ALA A 73 16.65 1.56 -4.32
N THR A 74 15.90 0.69 -3.64
CA THR A 74 14.91 -0.20 -4.26
C THR A 74 13.83 0.58 -4.99
N ALA A 75 13.23 1.58 -4.34
CA ALA A 75 12.19 2.40 -4.95
C ALA A 75 12.71 3.21 -6.14
N ALA A 76 13.93 3.74 -6.07
CA ALA A 76 14.58 4.41 -7.20
C ALA A 76 14.82 3.45 -8.39
N ALA A 77 15.20 2.21 -8.12
CA ALA A 77 15.38 1.20 -9.15
C ALA A 77 14.04 0.83 -9.83
N LEU A 78 12.99 0.57 -9.05
CA LEU A 78 11.64 0.31 -9.57
C LEU A 78 11.07 1.50 -10.37
N ALA A 79 11.32 2.73 -9.91
CA ALA A 79 10.90 3.92 -10.63
C ALA A 79 11.58 4.07 -12.00
N ARG A 80 12.86 3.73 -12.11
CA ARG A 80 13.60 3.73 -13.40
C ARG A 80 13.07 2.70 -14.38
N GLU A 81 12.42 1.66 -13.90
CA GLU A 81 11.72 0.64 -14.69
C GLU A 81 10.32 1.10 -15.16
N GLY A 82 9.90 2.31 -14.78
CA GLY A 82 8.62 2.89 -15.18
C GLY A 82 7.45 2.57 -14.25
N PHE A 83 7.71 1.94 -13.09
CA PHE A 83 6.69 1.75 -12.05
C PHE A 83 6.47 3.03 -11.25
N GLY A 84 5.21 3.33 -10.93
CA GLY A 84 4.88 4.21 -9.83
C GLY A 84 5.20 3.55 -8.49
N VAL A 85 5.54 4.34 -7.47
CA VAL A 85 5.74 3.83 -6.11
C VAL A 85 4.63 4.36 -5.22
N MET A 86 3.89 3.44 -4.62
CA MET A 86 2.78 3.72 -3.72
C MET A 86 3.16 3.36 -2.28
N THR A 87 2.78 4.18 -1.32
CA THR A 87 3.04 3.94 0.10
C THR A 87 1.85 4.40 0.94
N GLY A 88 1.96 4.26 2.27
CA GLY A 88 1.05 4.90 3.22
C GLY A 88 1.24 6.41 3.41
N GLY A 89 2.24 7.01 2.75
CA GLY A 89 2.54 8.45 2.76
C GLY A 89 3.08 9.04 4.08
N GLY A 90 3.25 8.22 5.11
CA GLY A 90 3.86 8.61 6.38
C GLY A 90 5.40 8.71 6.35
N PRO A 91 6.04 8.85 7.52
CA PRO A 91 7.49 8.94 7.66
C PRO A 91 8.19 7.57 7.53
N GLY A 92 9.50 7.56 7.74
CA GLY A 92 10.33 6.36 7.82
C GLY A 92 10.47 5.62 6.49
N ILE A 93 10.20 4.32 6.47
CA ILE A 93 10.31 3.51 5.24
C ILE A 93 9.39 4.04 4.13
N MET A 94 8.19 4.51 4.48
CA MET A 94 7.26 5.06 3.50
C MET A 94 7.87 6.30 2.83
N GLU A 95 8.43 7.21 3.62
CA GLU A 95 9.18 8.36 3.10
C GLU A 95 10.37 7.93 2.24
N ALA A 96 11.16 6.94 2.68
CA ALA A 96 12.31 6.45 1.93
C ALA A 96 11.93 5.97 0.53
N ALA A 97 10.84 5.21 0.43
CA ALA A 97 10.31 4.73 -0.83
C ALA A 97 9.82 5.88 -1.72
N ASN A 98 9.01 6.79 -1.17
CA ASN A 98 8.51 7.95 -1.92
C ASN A 98 9.65 8.85 -2.42
N ARG A 99 10.63 9.10 -1.56
CA ARG A 99 11.83 9.87 -1.89
C ARG A 99 12.64 9.23 -3.01
N GLY A 100 12.93 7.94 -2.89
CA GLY A 100 13.71 7.20 -3.89
C GLY A 100 13.05 7.23 -5.26
N ALA A 101 11.73 7.01 -5.31
CA ALA A 101 10.97 7.07 -6.55
C ALA A 101 11.00 8.45 -7.20
N ARG A 102 10.76 9.50 -6.41
CA ARG A 102 10.71 10.88 -6.89
C ARG A 102 12.06 11.38 -7.37
N GLU A 103 13.14 11.05 -6.66
CA GLU A 103 14.51 11.39 -7.06
C GLU A 103 14.93 10.69 -8.36
N ALA A 104 14.37 9.51 -8.65
CA ALA A 104 14.56 8.79 -9.90
C ALA A 104 13.62 9.27 -11.04
N GLY A 105 12.76 10.26 -10.80
CA GLY A 105 11.81 10.78 -11.78
C GLY A 105 10.56 9.90 -11.99
N GLY A 106 10.32 8.93 -11.11
CA GLY A 106 9.08 8.15 -11.09
C GLY A 106 7.95 8.86 -10.36
N VAL A 107 6.72 8.33 -10.51
CA VAL A 107 5.54 8.86 -9.82
C VAL A 107 5.51 8.36 -8.38
N SER A 108 5.46 9.27 -7.41
CA SER A 108 5.40 8.95 -5.98
C SER A 108 4.01 9.22 -5.39
N ILE A 109 3.40 8.19 -4.79
CA ILE A 109 2.00 8.19 -4.35
C ILE A 109 1.92 7.86 -2.86
N GLY A 110 1.08 8.60 -2.12
CA GLY A 110 0.76 8.33 -0.73
C GLY A 110 -0.74 8.13 -0.53
N CYS A 111 -1.12 6.98 0.01
CA CYS A 111 -2.46 6.72 0.52
C CYS A 111 -2.44 6.90 2.03
N ASN A 112 -2.67 8.13 2.50
CA ASN A 112 -2.62 8.47 3.92
C ASN A 112 -3.87 8.00 4.65
N ILE A 113 -3.72 7.80 5.95
CA ILE A 113 -4.84 7.50 6.86
C ILE A 113 -4.83 8.53 7.99
N GLU A 114 -6.01 9.02 8.39
CA GLU A 114 -6.11 9.89 9.56
C GLU A 114 -5.88 9.08 10.85
N LEU A 115 -4.93 9.51 11.66
CA LEU A 115 -4.44 8.90 12.90
C LEU A 115 -4.23 9.99 13.96
N GLU A 116 -4.15 9.59 15.22
CA GLU A 116 -3.90 10.55 16.32
C GLU A 116 -2.44 11.07 16.33
N HIS A 117 -1.53 10.33 15.70
CA HIS A 117 -0.11 10.63 15.52
C HIS A 117 0.27 10.34 14.05
N GLU A 118 1.42 10.84 13.56
CA GLU A 118 1.86 10.65 12.15
C GLU A 118 0.92 11.30 11.12
N GLN A 119 0.62 12.59 11.29
CA GLN A 119 -0.39 13.30 10.48
C GLN A 119 0.16 14.06 9.28
N GLU A 120 1.46 14.37 9.25
CA GLU A 120 2.01 15.09 8.11
C GLU A 120 2.44 14.10 7.02
N PRO A 121 1.87 14.20 5.81
CA PRO A 121 2.35 13.43 4.67
C PRO A 121 3.81 13.82 4.39
N ASN A 122 4.61 12.85 3.99
CA ASN A 122 6.01 13.12 3.69
C ASN A 122 6.16 14.06 2.46
N PRO A 123 7.25 14.84 2.37
CA PRO A 123 7.39 15.90 1.35
C PRO A 123 7.73 15.39 -0.06
N TYR A 124 7.74 14.07 -0.26
CA TYR A 124 8.13 13.42 -1.50
C TYR A 124 6.95 12.78 -2.25
N LEU A 125 5.72 13.19 -1.95
CA LEU A 125 4.52 12.75 -2.65
C LEU A 125 4.20 13.68 -3.83
N ASP A 126 3.94 13.09 -5.00
CA ASP A 126 3.37 13.80 -6.16
C ASP A 126 1.84 13.68 -6.16
N VAL A 127 1.32 12.52 -5.72
CA VAL A 127 -0.11 12.26 -5.53
C VAL A 127 -0.35 11.85 -4.08
N SER A 128 -1.33 12.48 -3.43
CA SER A 128 -1.71 12.19 -2.05
C SER A 128 -3.22 12.00 -1.95
N VAL A 129 -3.66 10.93 -1.30
CA VAL A 129 -5.08 10.64 -1.08
C VAL A 129 -5.30 10.27 0.38
N ASP A 130 -6.16 11.03 1.06
CA ASP A 130 -6.45 10.84 2.48
C ASP A 130 -7.74 10.03 2.68
N PHE A 131 -7.63 9.01 3.53
CA PHE A 131 -8.71 8.09 3.91
C PHE A 131 -9.06 8.26 5.40
N ASP A 132 -10.34 8.05 5.73
CA ASP A 132 -10.82 7.94 7.11
C ASP A 132 -10.94 6.48 7.57
N TYR A 133 -11.15 5.55 6.61
CA TYR A 133 -11.38 4.14 6.87
C TYR A 133 -10.21 3.28 6.38
N PHE A 134 -9.62 2.49 7.25
CA PHE A 134 -8.48 1.62 6.94
C PHE A 134 -8.79 0.63 5.82
N PHE A 135 -9.98 0.02 5.85
CA PHE A 135 -10.35 -0.96 4.84
C PHE A 135 -10.49 -0.35 3.44
N VAL A 136 -10.86 0.94 3.33
CA VAL A 136 -10.90 1.62 2.03
C VAL A 136 -9.49 1.87 1.52
N ARG A 137 -8.59 2.32 2.40
CA ARG A 137 -7.17 2.50 2.09
C ARG A 137 -6.52 1.21 1.60
N LYS A 138 -6.73 0.10 2.31
CA LYS A 138 -6.24 -1.24 1.94
C LYS A 138 -6.67 -1.65 0.54
N VAL A 139 -7.95 -1.45 0.22
CA VAL A 139 -8.48 -1.71 -1.12
C VAL A 139 -7.69 -0.93 -2.19
N MET A 140 -7.32 0.33 -1.94
CA MET A 140 -6.56 1.13 -2.91
C MET A 140 -5.12 0.63 -3.06
N LEU A 141 -4.46 0.31 -1.95
CA LEU A 141 -3.07 -0.17 -1.92
C LEU A 141 -2.89 -1.50 -2.64
N VAL A 142 -3.90 -2.38 -2.62
CA VAL A 142 -3.90 -3.64 -3.36
C VAL A 142 -4.33 -3.43 -4.82
N LYS A 143 -5.45 -2.75 -5.05
CA LYS A 143 -6.09 -2.65 -6.39
C LYS A 143 -5.20 -2.01 -7.45
N TYR A 144 -4.42 -1.01 -7.07
CA TYR A 144 -3.60 -0.22 -8.00
C TYR A 144 -2.16 -0.68 -8.10
N SER A 145 -1.82 -1.74 -7.38
CA SER A 145 -0.47 -2.28 -7.35
C SER A 145 -0.37 -3.62 -8.04
N TYR A 146 0.85 -3.92 -8.48
CA TYR A 146 1.20 -5.11 -9.24
C TYR A 146 2.28 -5.92 -8.56
N ALA A 147 2.86 -5.40 -7.49
CA ALA A 147 3.81 -6.06 -6.63
C ALA A 147 3.80 -5.37 -5.27
N PHE A 148 4.16 -6.11 -4.22
CA PHE A 148 4.48 -5.55 -2.91
C PHE A 148 5.97 -5.73 -2.60
N VAL A 149 6.57 -4.68 -2.05
CA VAL A 149 7.88 -4.73 -1.41
C VAL A 149 7.69 -4.40 0.06
N VAL A 150 8.06 -5.34 0.92
CA VAL A 150 7.80 -5.29 2.35
C VAL A 150 9.14 -5.24 3.08
N MET A 151 9.44 -4.08 3.64
CA MET A 151 10.63 -3.81 4.43
C MET A 151 10.37 -4.13 5.92
N PRO A 152 11.40 -4.17 6.78
CA PRO A 152 11.22 -4.37 8.20
C PRO A 152 10.22 -3.38 8.81
N GLY A 153 9.28 -3.90 9.61
CA GLY A 153 8.12 -3.14 10.03
C GLY A 153 7.37 -3.73 11.22
N GLY A 154 6.37 -3.00 11.69
CA GLY A 154 5.53 -3.38 12.84
C GLY A 154 4.18 -3.98 12.42
N PHE A 155 3.16 -3.79 13.26
CA PHE A 155 1.83 -4.37 13.02
C PHE A 155 1.19 -3.95 11.70
N GLY A 156 1.28 -2.67 11.31
CA GLY A 156 0.72 -2.23 10.02
C GLY A 156 1.39 -2.93 8.83
N THR A 157 2.69 -3.15 8.89
CA THR A 157 3.43 -3.88 7.84
C THR A 157 3.04 -5.35 7.80
N ALA A 158 2.92 -6.00 8.98
CA ALA A 158 2.49 -7.38 9.07
C ALA A 158 1.04 -7.58 8.58
N ASP A 159 0.14 -6.65 8.91
CA ASP A 159 -1.26 -6.65 8.47
C ASP A 159 -1.35 -6.67 6.93
N GLU A 160 -0.65 -5.77 6.25
CA GLU A 160 -0.63 -5.69 4.78
C GLU A 160 0.05 -6.92 4.14
N LEU A 161 1.12 -7.45 4.76
CA LEU A 161 1.78 -8.68 4.30
C LEU A 161 0.82 -9.88 4.35
N PHE A 162 0.17 -10.12 5.48
CA PHE A 162 -0.72 -11.27 5.61
C PHE A 162 -2.02 -11.09 4.83
N GLU A 163 -2.50 -9.86 4.63
CA GLU A 163 -3.62 -9.60 3.72
C GLU A 163 -3.25 -10.01 2.28
N ALA A 164 -2.07 -9.63 1.78
CA ALA A 164 -1.60 -10.02 0.46
C ALA A 164 -1.49 -11.55 0.31
N LEU A 165 -0.86 -12.22 1.29
CA LEU A 165 -0.73 -13.68 1.29
C LEU A 165 -2.10 -14.38 1.32
N THR A 166 -3.05 -13.86 2.09
CA THR A 166 -4.42 -14.40 2.14
C THR A 166 -5.14 -14.22 0.80
N LEU A 167 -4.95 -13.07 0.13
CA LEU A 167 -5.54 -12.82 -1.19
C LEU A 167 -4.94 -13.75 -2.27
N ILE A 168 -3.65 -14.07 -2.17
CA ILE A 168 -2.98 -15.05 -3.04
C ILE A 168 -3.54 -16.45 -2.78
N GLN A 169 -3.54 -16.89 -1.52
CA GLN A 169 -4.06 -18.20 -1.10
C GLN A 169 -5.51 -18.43 -1.56
N THR A 170 -6.35 -17.40 -1.47
CA THR A 170 -7.77 -17.48 -1.84
C THR A 170 -8.03 -17.25 -3.33
N GLY A 171 -6.98 -17.07 -4.15
CA GLY A 171 -7.07 -16.82 -5.59
C GLY A 171 -7.80 -15.51 -5.93
N LYS A 172 -7.78 -14.52 -5.04
CA LYS A 172 -8.36 -13.18 -5.29
C LYS A 172 -7.39 -12.31 -6.06
N ILE A 173 -6.09 -12.53 -5.87
CA ILE A 173 -5.03 -12.00 -6.71
C ILE A 173 -4.18 -13.18 -7.19
N HIS A 174 -3.77 -13.14 -8.45
CA HIS A 174 -2.92 -14.15 -9.06
C HIS A 174 -1.67 -13.47 -9.61
N ASP A 175 -0.53 -14.16 -9.52
CA ASP A 175 0.75 -13.69 -10.08
C ASP A 175 1.15 -12.32 -9.52
N PHE A 176 0.96 -12.16 -8.22
CA PHE A 176 1.24 -10.94 -7.49
C PHE A 176 2.52 -11.13 -6.68
N PRO A 177 3.69 -10.69 -7.17
CA PRO A 177 4.96 -10.86 -6.48
C PRO A 177 4.97 -10.10 -5.15
N VAL A 178 5.35 -10.80 -4.08
CA VAL A 178 5.54 -10.21 -2.75
C VAL A 178 7.00 -10.40 -2.35
N VAL A 179 7.70 -9.29 -2.18
CA VAL A 179 9.12 -9.27 -1.87
C VAL A 179 9.33 -8.84 -0.43
N LEU A 180 10.02 -9.65 0.36
CA LEU A 180 10.46 -9.34 1.72
C LEU A 180 11.93 -8.92 1.68
N MET A 181 12.21 -7.67 2.03
CA MET A 181 13.60 -7.17 2.14
C MET A 181 14.05 -7.06 3.59
N GLY A 182 15.33 -7.33 3.84
CA GLY A 182 15.89 -7.49 5.19
C GLY A 182 15.84 -8.95 5.62
N THR A 183 16.63 -9.82 4.98
CA THR A 183 16.50 -11.28 5.15
C THR A 183 16.67 -11.72 6.60
N GLU A 184 17.60 -11.09 7.34
CA GLU A 184 17.80 -11.37 8.76
C GLU A 184 16.56 -11.09 9.61
N PHE A 185 15.86 -9.98 9.33
CA PHE A 185 14.65 -9.59 10.05
C PHE A 185 13.50 -10.59 9.82
N TRP A 186 13.37 -11.10 8.59
CA TRP A 186 12.26 -11.97 8.21
C TRP A 186 12.47 -13.45 8.53
N GLU A 187 13.71 -13.90 8.79
CA GLU A 187 14.00 -15.32 9.03
C GLU A 187 13.13 -15.97 10.14
N PRO A 188 12.89 -15.33 11.30
CA PRO A 188 11.98 -15.89 12.31
C PRO A 188 10.55 -16.10 11.78
N LEU A 189 10.04 -15.17 10.97
CA LEU A 189 8.72 -15.30 10.34
C LEU A 189 8.72 -16.44 9.32
N LEU A 190 9.76 -16.57 8.51
CA LEU A 190 9.89 -17.68 7.57
C LEU A 190 9.91 -19.03 8.28
N GLY A 191 10.55 -19.12 9.45
CA GLY A 191 10.44 -20.29 10.33
C GLY A 191 8.98 -20.64 10.69
N GLN A 192 8.18 -19.63 11.04
CA GLN A 192 6.76 -19.81 11.31
C GLN A 192 5.95 -20.22 10.07
N LEU A 193 6.24 -19.64 8.89
CA LEU A 193 5.58 -20.02 7.64
C LEU A 193 5.91 -21.46 7.24
N ARG A 194 7.19 -21.88 7.35
CA ARG A 194 7.60 -23.28 7.13
C ARG A 194 6.89 -24.24 8.09
N ARG A 195 6.63 -23.81 9.33
CA ARG A 195 5.83 -24.59 10.29
C ARG A 195 4.36 -24.68 9.88
N MET A 196 3.76 -23.60 9.40
CA MET A 196 2.39 -23.63 8.85
C MET A 196 2.30 -24.58 7.65
N LEU A 197 3.32 -24.57 6.78
CA LEU A 197 3.40 -25.50 5.65
C LEU A 197 3.51 -26.95 6.12
N SER A 198 4.39 -27.26 7.08
CA SER A 198 4.54 -28.62 7.60
C SER A 198 3.28 -29.14 8.28
N ASP A 199 2.51 -28.24 8.90
CA ASP A 199 1.25 -28.56 9.57
C ASP A 199 0.05 -28.61 8.59
N GLY A 200 0.28 -28.35 7.28
CA GLY A 200 -0.75 -28.38 6.24
C GLY A 200 -1.73 -27.21 6.29
N LEU A 201 -1.33 -26.08 6.88
CA LEU A 201 -2.16 -24.88 7.02
C LEU A 201 -2.06 -23.93 5.81
N ILE A 202 -1.01 -24.07 5.01
CA ILE A 202 -0.75 -23.32 3.76
C ILE A 202 -0.13 -24.26 2.71
N GLY A 203 -0.23 -23.90 1.42
CA GLY A 203 0.38 -24.63 0.30
C GLY A 203 1.76 -24.13 -0.12
N GLU A 204 2.54 -24.96 -0.84
CA GLU A 204 3.85 -24.57 -1.39
C GLU A 204 3.74 -23.45 -2.44
N GLU A 205 2.67 -23.46 -3.22
CA GLU A 205 2.39 -22.46 -4.26
C GLU A 205 2.21 -21.04 -3.71
N GLU A 206 1.71 -20.93 -2.47
CA GLU A 206 1.54 -19.66 -1.77
C GLU A 206 2.89 -19.06 -1.37
N LEU A 207 3.84 -19.91 -0.94
CA LEU A 207 5.19 -19.50 -0.60
C LEU A 207 6.06 -19.24 -1.83
N ALA A 208 5.76 -19.88 -2.97
CA ALA A 208 6.49 -19.65 -4.22
C ALA A 208 6.37 -18.21 -4.76
N GLN A 209 5.35 -17.47 -4.31
CA GLN A 209 5.14 -16.04 -4.64
C GLN A 209 5.97 -15.09 -3.77
N LEU A 210 6.63 -15.62 -2.72
CA LEU A 210 7.48 -14.84 -1.83
C LEU A 210 8.93 -14.87 -2.31
N LEU A 211 9.49 -13.69 -2.59
CA LEU A 211 10.92 -13.51 -2.73
C LEU A 211 11.47 -12.88 -1.45
N VAL A 212 12.50 -13.48 -0.85
CA VAL A 212 13.22 -12.90 0.29
C VAL A 212 14.63 -12.55 -0.15
N THR A 213 14.99 -11.27 -0.10
CA THR A 213 16.29 -10.81 -0.63
C THR A 213 16.70 -9.46 -0.05
N ASP A 214 18.00 -9.21 0.02
CA ASP A 214 18.56 -7.88 0.29
C ASP A 214 19.07 -7.19 -0.98
N GLU A 215 18.99 -7.85 -2.13
CA GLU A 215 19.53 -7.37 -3.40
C GLU A 215 18.49 -6.60 -4.21
N VAL A 216 18.74 -5.31 -4.44
CA VAL A 216 17.86 -4.42 -5.22
C VAL A 216 17.59 -4.98 -6.62
N ASP A 217 18.61 -5.50 -7.29
CA ASP A 217 18.50 -6.05 -8.64
C ASP A 217 17.61 -7.29 -8.68
N ALA A 218 17.62 -8.11 -7.64
CA ALA A 218 16.74 -9.27 -7.52
C ALA A 218 15.28 -8.86 -7.39
N VAL A 219 14.99 -7.79 -6.64
CA VAL A 219 13.64 -7.20 -6.55
C VAL A 219 13.15 -6.77 -7.92
N VAL A 220 13.95 -5.98 -8.64
CA VAL A 220 13.60 -5.47 -9.97
C VAL A 220 13.36 -6.63 -10.95
N ALA A 221 14.26 -7.61 -10.99
CA ALA A 221 14.13 -8.76 -11.88
C ALA A 221 12.85 -9.56 -11.58
N HIS A 222 12.55 -9.79 -10.31
CA HIS A 222 11.37 -10.54 -9.89
C HIS A 222 10.07 -9.80 -10.20
N VAL A 223 9.99 -8.50 -9.89
CA VAL A 223 8.84 -7.66 -10.23
C VAL A 223 8.66 -7.60 -11.74
N ARG A 224 9.73 -7.43 -12.52
CA ARG A 224 9.65 -7.40 -13.99
C ARG A 224 9.08 -8.69 -14.56
N ALA A 225 9.61 -9.84 -14.13
CA ALA A 225 9.20 -11.16 -14.62
C ALA A 225 7.73 -11.50 -14.34
N HIS A 226 7.17 -11.01 -13.23
CA HIS A 226 5.81 -11.38 -12.81
C HIS A 226 4.77 -10.28 -13.12
N ALA A 227 5.17 -9.00 -13.15
CA ALA A 227 4.26 -7.88 -13.38
C ALA A 227 4.26 -7.33 -14.83
N VAL A 228 5.40 -7.28 -15.53
CA VAL A 228 5.47 -6.58 -16.85
C VAL A 228 4.88 -7.43 -17.97
N ASP A 229 5.29 -8.69 -18.05
CA ASP A 229 4.95 -9.56 -19.19
C ASP A 229 3.46 -9.90 -19.27
N ARG A 230 2.75 -9.85 -18.13
CA ARG A 230 1.34 -10.21 -18.03
C ARG A 230 0.39 -9.02 -18.12
N PHE A 231 0.73 -7.89 -17.50
CA PHE A 231 -0.18 -6.74 -17.41
C PHE A 231 -0.03 -5.74 -18.57
N ARG A 232 0.79 -6.06 -19.59
CA ARG A 232 1.04 -5.21 -20.77
C ARG A 232 1.39 -3.78 -20.36
N ILE A 233 2.30 -3.66 -19.40
CA ILE A 233 2.79 -2.39 -18.89
C ILE A 233 3.40 -1.59 -20.06
N GLY A 234 2.60 -0.68 -20.62
CA GLY A 234 2.89 0.03 -21.88
C GLY A 234 1.66 0.74 -22.46
N GLU A 235 0.46 0.21 -22.24
CA GLU A 235 -0.79 0.89 -22.61
C GLU A 235 -1.31 1.76 -21.45
N ARG A 236 -0.85 3.02 -21.37
CA ARG A 236 -1.47 4.01 -20.47
C ARG A 236 -2.93 4.24 -20.90
N LEU A 237 -3.88 4.02 -19.99
CA LEU A 237 -5.29 4.39 -20.21
C LEU A 237 -5.37 5.88 -20.56
N ARG A 238 -6.01 6.20 -21.69
CA ARG A 238 -6.19 7.58 -22.13
C ARG A 238 -7.47 8.15 -21.52
N PRO A 239 -7.45 9.37 -20.94
CA PRO A 239 -8.62 9.96 -20.33
C PRO A 239 -9.75 10.21 -21.35
N ILE A 240 -10.95 9.75 -21.03
CA ILE A 240 -12.18 10.03 -21.78
C ILE A 240 -12.73 11.39 -21.33
N ARG A 241 -12.37 12.44 -22.07
CA ARG A 241 -12.82 13.82 -21.78
C ARG A 241 -14.34 13.98 -21.71
N ALA A 242 -15.11 13.12 -22.40
CA ALA A 242 -16.57 13.16 -22.42
C ALA A 242 -17.23 12.88 -21.06
N ILE A 243 -16.54 12.17 -20.15
CA ILE A 243 -17.03 11.89 -18.79
C ILE A 243 -16.24 12.65 -17.70
N GLY A 244 -15.47 13.67 -18.11
CA GLY A 244 -14.76 14.55 -17.18
C GLY A 244 -13.45 13.99 -16.62
N GLU A 245 -12.89 12.94 -17.23
CA GLU A 245 -11.57 12.42 -16.88
C GLU A 245 -10.46 13.39 -17.32
N ARG A 246 -9.44 13.56 -16.46
CA ARG A 246 -8.21 14.32 -16.72
C ARG A 246 -7.02 13.50 -16.20
N ALA A 247 -5.95 13.42 -17.00
CA ALA A 247 -4.68 12.90 -16.50
C ALA A 247 -4.08 13.92 -15.51
N ALA A 248 -3.43 13.41 -14.46
CA ALA A 248 -2.65 14.21 -13.52
C ALA A 248 -1.38 14.75 -14.20
#